data_AF-A0A3M7NQZ1-F1
#
_entry.id   AF-A0A3M7NQZ1-F1
#
_cell.length_a   1.000
_cell.length_b   1.000
_cell.length_c   1.000
_cell.angle_alpha   90.00
_cell.angle_beta   90.00
_cell.angle_gamma   90.00
#
_symmetry.space_group_name_H-M   'P 1'
#
loop_
_entity.id
_entity.type
_entity.pdbx_description
1 polymer ?
#
loop_
_entity_poly.entity_id
_entity_poly.type
_entity_poly.pdbx_seq_one_letter_code
_entity_poly.pdbx_strand_id
1 'polypeptide(L)'
;MRSPIIYQNPASTVVLLDLPRSLEDAQALDLTVRSTAEIEQPWPSTEPKGAQLERVLASTDPDVLVRDQRLQREIDTALDEVKSVIRNGQLSWLCPRSTTGLADHVLPYYETPKRITAPHQLDGKTERVTDAPPLILSTTPGADQFLLARQVQDIVVLNPSGQKSEITVNGDTYLIPASSRLLWSSILTGLPAIQGAASTITQSKFDLILMDPPWANRSVRRSKQYKTAEGQPGDPFLHTLPIVDNHLREDGVVAIWIANKPVDRVKVEATMQEHGLQLVEEWTWTKITSHGEPVTALDGVWRKPYETLLLFRHNPSSTGRCRRFIFAVPDLHSRKPSLKRLFERILPPSYQALELFARENNPEVMTSLVRELGLSPTLQFHDVFSLTEPTLLEFLPRPAVALLLVFPVTETYEKFRRAEDASKEEYNGSGQGEDVVWFKQTIRNACGLIGLLHSVTNGYAREQIIEDSGLDKLLKQAIPLKPNERADLLYNSQALEAAHATAAARGDSTAPDARAAVDLHFVAFVKDKNGNLWELDGRRKGPLNRGKLEPDEDVLSAKGQELGVLAFLKREEEAGGGELRFSVVMLGPNLD
;
A
#
# COMPACT_ATOMS: atom_id res chain seq x y z
N MET A 1 -22.44 1.73 22.18
CA MET A 1 -21.63 1.94 20.96
C MET A 1 -22.58 2.05 19.76
N ARG A 2 -22.47 3.10 18.92
CA ARG A 2 -23.35 3.30 17.74
C ARG A 2 -23.06 2.20 16.71
N SER A 3 -24.11 1.65 16.10
CA SER A 3 -24.00 0.64 15.04
C SER A 3 -23.19 1.19 13.84
N PRO A 4 -22.29 0.41 13.22
CA PRO A 4 -21.60 0.82 12.01
C PRO A 4 -22.54 0.88 10.79
N ILE A 5 -23.63 0.10 10.80
CA ILE A 5 -24.69 0.21 9.79
C ILE A 5 -25.59 1.37 10.22
N ILE A 6 -25.53 2.45 9.46
CA ILE A 6 -26.29 3.70 9.69
C ILE A 6 -27.69 3.57 9.15
N TYR A 7 -27.81 2.99 7.96
CA TYR A 7 -29.10 2.70 7.33
C TYR A 7 -29.02 1.42 6.53
N GLN A 8 -30.16 0.75 6.46
CA GLN A 8 -30.36 -0.37 5.59
C GLN A 8 -31.84 -0.45 5.19
N ASN A 9 -32.08 -0.72 3.91
CA ASN A 9 -33.45 -0.90 3.43
C ASN A 9 -34.05 -2.26 3.90
N PRO A 10 -35.39 -2.43 3.90
CA PRO A 10 -36.02 -3.67 4.36
C PRO A 10 -35.56 -4.93 3.62
N ALA A 11 -35.19 -4.80 2.34
CA ALA A 11 -34.66 -5.88 1.51
C ALA A 11 -33.20 -6.23 1.84
N SER A 12 -32.51 -5.45 2.67
CA SER A 12 -31.08 -5.57 2.97
C SER A 12 -30.16 -5.49 1.73
N THR A 13 -30.63 -4.86 0.65
CA THR A 13 -29.91 -4.66 -0.61
C THR A 13 -29.24 -3.31 -0.72
N VAL A 14 -29.66 -2.32 0.08
CA VAL A 14 -29.04 -0.99 0.15
C VAL A 14 -28.60 -0.74 1.58
N VAL A 15 -27.32 -0.40 1.76
CA VAL A 15 -26.69 -0.22 3.07
C VAL A 15 -25.90 1.08 3.06
N LEU A 16 -26.13 1.95 4.04
CA LEU A 16 -25.24 3.06 4.39
C LEU A 16 -24.44 2.66 5.63
N LEU A 17 -23.13 2.74 5.53
CA LEU A 17 -22.19 2.26 6.54
C LEU A 17 -21.16 3.34 6.89
N ASP A 18 -20.81 3.42 8.17
CA ASP A 18 -19.67 4.20 8.65
C ASP A 18 -18.42 3.33 8.65
N LEU A 19 -17.45 3.69 7.79
CA LEU A 19 -16.29 2.85 7.48
C LEU A 19 -15.35 2.69 8.68
N PRO A 20 -14.81 3.75 9.31
CA PRO A 20 -13.96 3.60 10.49
C PRO A 20 -14.67 2.83 11.60
N ARG A 21 -15.95 3.13 11.82
CA ARG A 21 -16.75 2.47 12.86
C ARG A 21 -16.94 0.98 12.60
N SER A 22 -17.06 0.57 11.32
CA SER A 22 -17.15 -0.84 10.97
C SER A 22 -15.89 -1.63 11.33
N LEU A 23 -14.72 -1.00 11.25
CA LEU A 23 -13.45 -1.62 11.64
C LEU A 23 -13.36 -1.77 13.16
N GLU A 24 -13.68 -0.70 13.90
CA GLU A 24 -13.71 -0.70 15.37
C GLU A 24 -14.65 -1.79 15.92
N ASP A 25 -15.88 -1.86 15.38
CA ASP A 25 -16.88 -2.85 15.77
C ASP A 25 -16.45 -4.27 15.44
N ALA A 26 -15.82 -4.49 14.27
CA ALA A 26 -15.38 -5.82 13.87
C ALA A 26 -14.25 -6.37 14.74
N GLN A 27 -13.34 -5.49 15.16
CA GLN A 27 -12.19 -5.78 16.00
C GLN A 27 -12.53 -5.76 17.50
N ALA A 28 -13.77 -5.41 17.87
CA ALA A 28 -14.20 -5.21 19.26
C ALA A 28 -13.26 -4.28 20.04
N LEU A 29 -12.81 -3.20 19.38
CA LEU A 29 -11.90 -2.24 19.99
C LEU A 29 -12.65 -1.31 20.95
N ASP A 30 -12.12 -1.19 22.16
CA ASP A 30 -12.36 -0.02 23.04
C ASP A 30 -11.47 1.18 22.65
N LEU A 31 -10.89 1.14 21.45
CA LEU A 31 -10.00 2.13 20.89
C LEU A 31 -10.63 2.71 19.63
N THR A 32 -10.37 3.99 19.36
CA THR A 32 -10.81 4.66 18.14
C THR A 32 -9.77 4.42 17.04
N VAL A 33 -10.21 3.95 15.88
CA VAL A 33 -9.32 3.74 14.73
C VAL A 33 -8.93 5.11 14.17
N ARG A 34 -7.63 5.29 13.88
CA ARG A 34 -7.13 6.49 13.22
C ARG A 34 -7.71 6.61 11.81
N SER A 35 -8.21 7.78 11.45
CA SER A 35 -9.04 7.98 10.27
C SER A 35 -8.80 9.35 9.63
N THR A 36 -9.12 9.49 8.35
CA THR A 36 -9.05 10.75 7.60
C THR A 36 -10.27 11.64 7.83
N ALA A 37 -10.11 12.93 7.60
CA ALA A 37 -11.24 13.85 7.56
C ALA A 37 -12.29 13.39 6.53
N GLU A 38 -13.56 13.75 6.76
CA GLU A 38 -14.62 13.44 5.82
C GLU A 38 -14.41 14.13 4.46
N ILE A 39 -14.93 13.51 3.42
CA ILE A 39 -14.92 14.10 2.08
C ILE A 39 -16.23 14.84 1.90
N GLU A 40 -16.18 16.17 1.92
CA GLU A 40 -17.39 17.00 1.72
C GLU A 40 -17.72 17.16 0.23
N GLN A 41 -16.71 17.31 -0.62
CA GLN A 41 -16.86 17.56 -2.05
C GLN A 41 -16.26 16.41 -2.88
N PRO A 42 -16.87 16.05 -4.02
CA PRO A 42 -16.28 15.10 -4.96
C PRO A 42 -14.88 15.54 -5.40
N TRP A 43 -14.01 14.58 -5.69
CA TRP A 43 -12.68 14.88 -6.20
C TRP A 43 -12.75 15.47 -7.61
N PRO A 44 -11.82 16.36 -7.97
CA PRO A 44 -11.71 16.87 -9.33
C PRO A 44 -11.62 15.73 -10.36
N SER A 45 -12.36 15.86 -11.45
CA SER A 45 -12.38 14.84 -12.50
C SER A 45 -11.04 14.80 -13.25
N THR A 46 -10.45 13.61 -13.29
CA THR A 46 -9.26 13.29 -14.11
C THR A 46 -9.64 12.54 -15.40
N GLU A 47 -10.93 12.51 -15.76
CA GLU A 47 -11.40 11.71 -16.90
C GLU A 47 -10.93 12.28 -18.25
N PRO A 48 -10.62 11.42 -19.24
CA PRO A 48 -10.23 11.87 -20.56
C PRO A 48 -11.40 12.60 -21.24
N LYS A 49 -11.09 13.56 -22.11
CA LYS A 49 -12.08 14.35 -22.86
C LYS A 49 -11.85 14.23 -24.36
N GLY A 50 -12.89 14.51 -25.15
CA GLY A 50 -12.85 14.53 -26.62
C GLY A 50 -12.33 13.22 -27.22
N ALA A 51 -11.43 13.32 -28.21
CA ALA A 51 -10.90 12.19 -28.96
C ALA A 51 -10.19 11.11 -28.12
N GLN A 52 -9.76 11.42 -26.90
CA GLN A 52 -9.17 10.42 -25.99
C GLN A 52 -10.26 9.55 -25.34
N LEU A 53 -11.38 10.16 -24.95
CA LEU A 53 -12.54 9.43 -24.43
C LEU A 53 -13.14 8.52 -25.49
N GLU A 54 -13.31 9.03 -26.72
CA GLU A 54 -13.81 8.25 -27.86
C GLU A 54 -12.96 7.01 -28.12
N ARG A 55 -11.62 7.14 -28.05
CA ARG A 55 -10.70 6.02 -28.21
C ARG A 55 -10.86 4.97 -27.11
N VAL A 56 -11.00 5.39 -25.84
CA VAL A 56 -11.19 4.46 -24.72
C VAL A 56 -12.51 3.70 -24.88
N LEU A 57 -13.59 4.41 -25.18
CA LEU A 57 -14.91 3.81 -25.39
C LEU A 57 -14.92 2.84 -26.59
N ALA A 58 -14.32 3.23 -27.72
CA ALA A 58 -14.22 2.38 -28.91
C ALA A 58 -13.37 1.12 -28.68
N SER A 59 -12.39 1.18 -27.78
CA SER A 59 -11.55 0.03 -27.41
C SER A 59 -12.15 -0.89 -26.34
N THR A 60 -13.29 -0.50 -25.75
CA THR A 60 -13.95 -1.27 -24.70
C THR A 60 -14.98 -2.21 -25.30
N ASP A 61 -15.02 -3.44 -24.81
CA ASP A 61 -16.00 -4.45 -25.21
C ASP A 61 -17.45 -3.93 -25.00
N PRO A 62 -18.34 -3.99 -26.02
CA PRO A 62 -19.73 -3.54 -25.90
C PRO A 62 -20.51 -4.18 -24.76
N ASP A 63 -20.29 -5.47 -24.47
CA ASP A 63 -21.00 -6.17 -23.39
C ASP A 63 -20.56 -5.67 -22.02
N VAL A 64 -19.28 -5.31 -21.89
CA VAL A 64 -18.74 -4.66 -20.69
C VAL A 64 -19.39 -3.29 -20.51
N LEU A 65 -19.50 -2.49 -21.58
CA LEU A 65 -20.14 -1.16 -21.52
C LEU A 65 -21.60 -1.26 -21.09
N VAL A 66 -22.38 -2.18 -21.69
CA VAL A 66 -23.79 -2.39 -21.34
C VAL A 66 -23.94 -2.83 -19.88
N ARG A 67 -23.07 -3.72 -19.40
CA ARG A 67 -23.06 -4.16 -18.02
C ARG A 67 -22.74 -3.01 -17.06
N ASP A 68 -21.72 -2.23 -17.36
CA ASP A 68 -21.29 -1.13 -16.51
C ASP A 68 -22.35 -0.02 -16.47
N GLN A 69 -23.00 0.30 -17.60
CA GLN A 69 -24.15 1.22 -17.65
C GLN A 69 -25.36 0.72 -16.87
N ARG A 70 -25.60 -0.60 -16.84
CA ARG A 70 -26.65 -1.18 -16.00
C ARG A 70 -26.29 -1.03 -14.52
N LEU A 71 -25.07 -1.38 -14.14
CA LEU A 71 -24.60 -1.27 -12.76
C LEU A 71 -24.66 0.19 -12.27
N GLN A 72 -24.25 1.15 -13.10
CA GLN A 72 -24.33 2.59 -12.78
C GLN A 72 -25.76 3.03 -12.47
N ARG A 73 -26.75 2.64 -13.29
CA ARG A 73 -28.17 2.96 -13.03
C ARG A 73 -28.70 2.34 -11.74
N GLU A 74 -28.25 1.13 -11.42
CA GLU A 74 -28.64 0.47 -10.17
C GLU A 74 -27.99 1.16 -8.95
N ILE A 75 -26.71 1.57 -9.07
CA ILE A 75 -26.03 2.38 -8.05
C ILE A 75 -26.76 3.72 -7.85
N ASP A 76 -27.10 4.44 -8.93
CA ASP A 76 -27.83 5.71 -8.86
C ASP A 76 -29.17 5.56 -8.13
N THR A 77 -29.93 4.52 -8.48
CA THR A 77 -31.22 4.22 -7.84
C THR A 77 -31.06 3.95 -6.34
N ALA A 78 -30.06 3.15 -5.96
CA ALA A 78 -29.75 2.87 -4.56
C ALA A 78 -29.21 4.10 -3.82
N LEU A 79 -28.49 4.97 -4.53
CA LEU A 79 -27.93 6.20 -3.99
C LEU A 79 -29.01 7.24 -3.71
N ASP A 80 -30.05 7.33 -4.53
CA ASP A 80 -31.20 8.22 -4.27
C ASP A 80 -31.91 7.87 -2.94
N GLU A 81 -32.02 6.57 -2.63
CA GLU A 81 -32.54 6.10 -1.34
C GLU A 81 -31.62 6.56 -0.19
N VAL A 82 -30.31 6.39 -0.33
CA VAL A 82 -29.32 6.85 0.66
C VAL A 82 -29.32 8.37 0.83
N LYS A 83 -29.39 9.14 -0.25
CA LYS A 83 -29.48 10.61 -0.22
C LYS A 83 -30.74 11.09 0.49
N SER A 84 -31.87 10.37 0.33
CA SER A 84 -33.09 10.65 1.09
C SER A 84 -32.87 10.48 2.59
N VAL A 85 -32.19 9.40 3.00
CA VAL A 85 -31.85 9.15 4.41
C VAL A 85 -30.92 10.23 4.97
N ILE A 86 -29.88 10.60 4.21
CA ILE A 86 -28.92 11.64 4.61
C ILE A 86 -29.61 13.00 4.79
N ARG A 87 -30.48 13.40 3.84
CA ARG A 87 -31.20 14.68 3.89
C ARG A 87 -32.24 14.76 5.01
N ASN A 88 -32.90 13.64 5.33
CA ASN A 88 -33.95 13.59 6.34
C ASN A 88 -33.40 13.41 7.77
N GLY A 89 -32.11 13.09 7.93
CA GLY A 89 -31.46 12.96 9.23
C GLY A 89 -31.13 14.32 9.86
N GLN A 90 -31.66 14.62 11.05
CA GLN A 90 -31.38 15.85 11.81
C GLN A 90 -29.99 15.88 12.51
N LEU A 91 -29.14 14.86 12.32
CA LEU A 91 -27.82 14.73 12.94
C LEU A 91 -26.80 14.30 11.88
N SER A 92 -25.53 14.74 12.02
CA SER A 92 -24.44 14.19 11.21
C SER A 92 -24.44 12.66 11.34
N TRP A 93 -24.72 12.01 10.21
CA TRP A 93 -24.88 10.56 10.16
C TRP A 93 -23.53 9.84 10.32
N LEU A 94 -22.44 10.55 10.03
CA LEU A 94 -21.06 10.12 10.26
C LEU A 94 -20.73 10.09 11.75
N CYS A 95 -20.01 9.05 12.16
CA CYS A 95 -19.42 8.99 13.48
C CYS A 95 -18.21 9.95 13.54
N PRO A 96 -17.90 10.53 14.71
CA PRO A 96 -16.68 11.32 14.90
C PRO A 96 -15.46 10.50 14.49
N ARG A 97 -14.61 11.08 13.63
CA ARG A 97 -13.38 10.45 13.15
C ARG A 97 -12.20 10.91 13.98
N SER A 98 -11.33 10.00 14.41
CA SER A 98 -10.06 10.35 15.05
C SER A 98 -9.04 10.76 14.00
N THR A 99 -9.07 12.04 13.62
CA THR A 99 -8.08 12.67 12.75
C THR A 99 -6.85 13.15 13.53
N THR A 100 -6.96 13.25 14.86
CA THR A 100 -5.86 13.50 15.78
C THR A 100 -4.85 12.35 15.72
N GLY A 101 -3.57 12.66 15.50
CA GLY A 101 -2.49 11.68 15.46
C GLY A 101 -2.26 10.96 14.13
N LEU A 102 -2.79 11.45 13.00
CA LEU A 102 -2.17 11.19 11.68
C LEU A 102 -0.88 12.00 11.48
N ALA A 103 -0.69 13.00 12.34
CA ALA A 103 0.61 13.46 12.78
C ALA A 103 1.34 12.35 13.58
N ASP A 104 0.74 11.93 14.70
CA ASP A 104 1.45 11.44 15.90
C ASP A 104 2.02 10.03 16.05
N HIS A 105 1.74 8.99 15.25
CA HIS A 105 2.57 7.77 15.35
C HIS A 105 2.52 6.93 14.08
N VAL A 106 3.68 6.79 13.47
CA VAL A 106 3.98 5.81 12.45
C VAL A 106 4.18 4.43 13.11
N LEU A 107 3.28 3.46 12.91
CA LEU A 107 3.42 2.05 13.29
C LEU A 107 4.35 1.31 12.31
N PRO A 108 5.50 0.78 12.72
CA PRO A 108 6.43 0.11 11.83
C PRO A 108 5.81 -1.11 11.16
N TYR A 109 5.84 -1.11 9.85
CA TYR A 109 5.65 -2.30 9.03
C TYR A 109 6.83 -3.28 9.28
N TYR A 110 6.85 -4.54 8.82
CA TYR A 110 7.83 -5.59 9.21
C TYR A 110 8.51 -6.44 8.12
N GLU A 111 9.82 -6.71 8.21
CA GLU A 111 10.55 -7.64 7.30
C GLU A 111 10.20 -9.11 7.19
N THR A 112 10.26 -9.57 5.95
CA THR A 112 10.79 -10.82 5.37
C THR A 112 12.27 -10.79 4.88
N PRO A 113 13.13 -11.77 5.24
CA PRO A 113 14.42 -12.03 4.57
C PRO A 113 14.31 -12.74 3.21
N LYS A 114 15.35 -12.63 2.36
CA LYS A 114 15.48 -13.20 1.00
C LYS A 114 16.16 -14.59 0.93
N ARG A 115 15.73 -15.36 -0.09
CA ARG A 115 16.46 -16.31 -0.98
C ARG A 115 16.37 -17.83 -0.69
N ILE A 116 15.45 -18.50 -1.40
CA ILE A 116 15.68 -19.85 -1.95
C ILE A 116 15.66 -19.73 -3.47
N THR A 117 16.83 -19.88 -4.09
CA THR A 117 16.98 -20.18 -5.52
C THR A 117 16.98 -21.71 -5.69
N ALA A 118 16.17 -22.24 -6.60
CA ALA A 118 16.21 -23.65 -7.03
C ALA A 118 17.54 -24.01 -7.73
N PRO A 119 17.83 -25.29 -8.03
CA PRO A 119 17.56 -26.53 -7.30
C PRO A 119 18.90 -27.19 -6.93
N HIS A 120 19.25 -27.29 -5.64
CA HIS A 120 20.29 -28.24 -5.26
C HIS A 120 19.70 -29.65 -5.33
N GLN A 121 20.38 -30.51 -6.07
CA GLN A 121 20.15 -31.95 -6.07
C GLN A 121 19.97 -32.42 -4.62
N LEU A 122 18.92 -33.21 -4.42
CA LEU A 122 18.62 -33.93 -3.20
C LEU A 122 19.83 -34.78 -2.79
N ASP A 123 20.66 -34.24 -1.90
CA ASP A 123 21.38 -35.06 -0.94
C ASP A 123 20.69 -34.88 0.41
N GLY A 124 20.16 -35.98 0.91
CA GLY A 124 19.25 -36.04 2.04
C GLY A 124 19.86 -35.46 3.32
N LYS A 125 18.97 -34.87 4.14
CA LYS A 125 19.15 -34.34 5.51
C LYS A 125 19.26 -32.81 5.60
N THR A 126 18.13 -32.13 5.42
CA THR A 126 17.79 -30.89 6.16
C THR A 126 16.30 -30.96 6.49
N GLU A 127 15.97 -30.86 7.78
CA GLU A 127 14.61 -30.96 8.30
C GLU A 127 13.72 -29.86 7.73
N ARG A 128 12.54 -30.24 7.25
CA ARG A 128 11.52 -29.33 6.72
C ARG A 128 10.93 -28.54 7.88
N VAL A 129 10.89 -27.21 7.77
CA VAL A 129 10.12 -26.33 8.68
C VAL A 129 8.63 -26.45 8.32
N THR A 130 8.04 -27.61 8.58
CA THR A 130 6.63 -27.91 8.24
C THR A 130 5.78 -28.38 9.43
N ASP A 131 6.33 -28.42 10.66
CA ASP A 131 5.64 -28.91 11.86
C ASP A 131 5.90 -28.04 13.11
N ALA A 132 6.18 -26.75 12.95
CA ALA A 132 6.37 -25.88 14.11
C ALA A 132 5.05 -25.78 14.91
N PRO A 133 5.04 -26.06 16.23
CA PRO A 133 3.84 -25.96 17.04
C PRO A 133 3.34 -24.51 17.02
N PRO A 134 2.01 -24.30 17.09
CA PRO A 134 1.47 -22.95 17.08
C PRO A 134 1.95 -22.17 18.30
N LEU A 135 2.20 -20.87 18.10
CA LEU A 135 2.50 -19.94 19.17
C LEU A 135 1.19 -19.58 19.88
N ILE A 136 1.01 -20.03 21.12
CA ILE A 136 -0.15 -19.69 21.92
C ILE A 136 0.17 -18.41 22.71
N LEU A 137 -0.61 -17.36 22.48
CA LEU A 137 -0.46 -16.10 23.19
C LEU A 137 -0.87 -16.24 24.64
N SER A 138 -0.09 -15.59 25.50
CA SER A 138 -0.36 -15.42 26.91
C SER A 138 -1.56 -14.50 27.14
N THR A 139 -2.21 -14.68 28.27
CA THR A 139 -3.21 -13.72 28.79
C THR A 139 -2.58 -12.65 29.67
N THR A 140 -1.28 -12.77 29.96
CA THR A 140 -0.51 -11.79 30.74
C THR A 140 0.00 -10.67 29.81
N PRO A 141 -0.37 -9.40 30.05
CA PRO A 141 0.11 -8.27 29.26
C PRO A 141 1.64 -8.22 29.20
N GLY A 142 2.18 -7.98 28.00
CA GLY A 142 3.62 -7.87 27.77
C GLY A 142 4.42 -9.17 27.92
N ALA A 143 3.78 -10.34 28.05
CA ALA A 143 4.50 -11.61 28.13
C ALA A 143 5.01 -12.10 26.75
N ASP A 144 4.29 -11.77 25.69
CA ASP A 144 4.60 -12.22 24.32
C ASP A 144 5.45 -11.17 23.59
N GLN A 145 6.75 -11.16 23.87
CA GLN A 145 7.72 -10.24 23.26
C GLN A 145 8.71 -10.97 22.36
N PHE A 146 8.75 -10.57 21.09
CA PHE A 146 9.62 -11.11 20.06
C PHE A 146 10.50 -9.99 19.51
N LEU A 147 11.81 -10.21 19.56
CA LEU A 147 12.78 -9.22 19.08
C LEU A 147 12.82 -9.15 17.56
N LEU A 148 12.46 -10.24 16.88
CA LEU A 148 12.56 -10.40 15.43
C LEU A 148 11.27 -10.99 14.85
N ALA A 149 10.76 -10.38 13.78
CA ALA A 149 9.60 -10.82 13.02
C ALA A 149 9.61 -12.31 12.61
N ARG A 150 10.78 -12.81 12.20
CA ARG A 150 10.97 -14.21 11.80
C ARG A 150 10.63 -15.23 12.90
N GLN A 151 10.49 -14.78 14.16
CA GLN A 151 10.10 -15.64 15.29
C GLN A 151 8.59 -15.95 15.30
N VAL A 152 7.79 -15.15 14.58
CA VAL A 152 6.33 -15.29 14.47
C VAL A 152 5.86 -15.49 13.03
N GLN A 153 6.75 -15.27 12.05
CA GLN A 153 6.49 -15.49 10.63
C GLN A 153 6.37 -16.99 10.30
N ASP A 154 5.47 -17.34 9.37
CA ASP A 154 5.18 -18.72 8.93
C ASP A 154 4.69 -19.67 10.04
N ILE A 155 4.44 -19.14 11.25
CA ILE A 155 3.90 -19.86 12.40
C ILE A 155 2.49 -19.36 12.66
N VAL A 156 1.59 -20.28 13.03
CA VAL A 156 0.24 -19.90 13.45
C VAL A 156 0.31 -19.34 14.87
N VAL A 157 -0.05 -18.06 15.01
CA VAL A 157 -0.23 -17.37 16.29
C VAL A 157 -1.69 -17.52 16.71
N LEU A 158 -1.91 -18.09 17.89
CA LEU A 158 -3.23 -18.37 18.44
C LEU A 158 -3.52 -17.46 19.62
N ASN A 159 -4.64 -16.74 19.55
CA ASN A 159 -5.26 -16.17 20.73
C ASN A 159 -6.46 -17.02 21.15
N PRO A 160 -6.30 -17.97 22.10
CA PRO A 160 -7.40 -18.79 22.58
C PRO A 160 -8.30 -18.05 23.59
N SER A 161 -7.92 -16.86 24.02
CA SER A 161 -8.66 -16.09 25.03
C SER A 161 -10.00 -15.60 24.48
N GLY A 162 -10.97 -15.42 25.36
CA GLY A 162 -12.21 -14.68 25.09
C GLY A 162 -12.01 -13.16 25.04
N GLN A 163 -10.77 -12.69 25.20
CA GLN A 163 -10.35 -11.29 25.15
C GLN A 163 -9.22 -11.11 24.13
N LYS A 164 -9.01 -9.87 23.68
CA LYS A 164 -7.84 -9.53 22.85
C LYS A 164 -6.54 -9.81 23.61
N SER A 165 -5.49 -10.19 22.89
CA SER A 165 -4.14 -10.35 23.41
C SER A 165 -3.19 -9.41 22.69
N GLU A 166 -2.14 -9.00 23.39
CA GLU A 166 -1.06 -8.19 22.84
C GLU A 166 0.10 -9.09 22.43
N ILE A 167 0.64 -8.86 21.25
CA ILE A 167 1.92 -9.42 20.84
C ILE A 167 2.85 -8.26 20.51
N THR A 168 4.03 -8.24 21.11
CA THR A 168 5.05 -7.25 20.75
C THR A 168 6.08 -7.93 19.86
N VAL A 169 6.25 -7.42 18.65
CA VAL A 169 7.26 -7.87 17.70
C VAL A 169 8.15 -6.66 17.43
N ASN A 170 9.47 -6.77 17.23
CA ASN A 170 10.51 -5.71 17.18
C ASN A 170 10.18 -4.35 17.86
N GLY A 171 9.59 -4.36 19.05
CA GLY A 171 9.28 -3.13 19.81
C GLY A 171 7.89 -2.54 19.56
N ASP A 172 7.13 -3.06 18.59
CA ASP A 172 5.77 -2.62 18.28
C ASP A 172 4.74 -3.61 18.80
N THR A 173 3.68 -3.07 19.41
CA THR A 173 2.61 -3.87 20.00
C THR A 173 1.42 -3.97 19.06
N TYR A 174 1.07 -5.20 18.71
CA TYR A 174 -0.09 -5.54 17.90
C TYR A 174 -1.18 -6.16 18.76
N LEU A 175 -2.43 -5.86 18.43
CA LEU A 175 -3.60 -6.44 19.07
C LEU A 175 -4.12 -7.60 18.23
N ILE A 176 -4.15 -8.78 18.83
CA ILE A 176 -4.72 -9.98 18.23
C ILE A 176 -6.13 -10.18 18.79
N PRO A 177 -7.18 -10.18 17.93
CA PRO A 177 -8.56 -10.30 18.39
C PRO A 177 -8.80 -11.55 19.23
N ALA A 178 -9.80 -11.48 20.11
CA ALA A 178 -10.24 -12.63 20.90
C ALA A 178 -10.58 -13.82 20.01
N SER A 179 -10.22 -15.03 20.47
CA SER A 179 -10.57 -16.30 19.80
C SER A 179 -10.20 -16.33 18.32
N SER A 180 -9.07 -15.70 17.96
CA SER A 180 -8.61 -15.56 16.58
C SER A 180 -7.25 -16.21 16.36
N ARG A 181 -6.88 -16.30 15.09
CA ARG A 181 -5.62 -16.86 14.63
C ARG A 181 -5.00 -15.92 13.61
N LEU A 182 -3.72 -15.67 13.76
CA LEU A 182 -2.93 -14.91 12.80
C LEU A 182 -1.90 -15.84 12.18
N LEU A 183 -1.81 -15.83 10.86
CA LEU A 183 -0.69 -16.40 10.13
C LEU A 183 -0.08 -15.30 9.28
N TRP A 184 1.08 -14.84 9.69
CA TRP A 184 1.82 -13.85 8.91
C TRP A 184 2.82 -14.58 8.01
N SER A 185 2.43 -14.75 6.75
CA SER A 185 3.12 -15.60 5.79
C SER A 185 2.74 -15.27 4.35
N SER A 186 3.53 -15.72 3.37
CA SER A 186 3.08 -15.78 1.99
C SER A 186 2.10 -16.96 1.82
N ILE A 187 1.18 -16.90 0.86
CA ILE A 187 0.25 -18.02 0.62
C ILE A 187 1.01 -19.33 0.36
N LEU A 188 2.11 -19.28 -0.39
CA LEU A 188 2.90 -20.47 -0.74
C LEU A 188 3.64 -21.06 0.46
N THR A 189 4.29 -20.24 1.28
CA THR A 189 5.06 -20.72 2.45
C THR A 189 4.16 -21.07 3.62
N GLY A 190 3.02 -20.40 3.76
CA GLY A 190 2.05 -20.61 4.82
C GLY A 190 1.06 -21.73 4.54
N LEU A 191 0.96 -22.22 3.30
CA LEU A 191 0.01 -23.28 2.94
C LEU A 191 0.14 -24.53 3.82
N PRO A 192 1.35 -25.06 4.12
CA PRO A 192 1.50 -26.18 5.04
C PRO A 192 1.02 -25.87 6.45
N ALA A 193 1.22 -24.64 6.95
CA ALA A 193 0.74 -24.22 8.26
C ALA A 193 -0.80 -24.12 8.31
N ILE A 194 -1.44 -23.65 7.23
CA ILE A 194 -2.90 -23.64 7.08
C ILE A 194 -3.44 -25.08 7.06
N GLN A 195 -2.78 -25.97 6.30
CA GLN A 195 -3.14 -27.38 6.20
C GLN A 195 -2.92 -28.14 7.53
N GLY A 196 -1.82 -27.87 8.23
CA GLY A 196 -1.46 -28.50 9.51
C GLY A 196 -2.23 -27.97 10.71
N ALA A 197 -2.58 -26.68 10.74
CA ALA A 197 -3.45 -26.13 11.77
C ALA A 197 -4.89 -26.69 11.67
N ALA A 198 -5.34 -26.97 10.44
CA ALA A 198 -6.59 -27.69 10.18
C ALA A 198 -6.53 -29.17 10.62
N SER A 199 -5.35 -29.80 10.68
CA SER A 199 -5.23 -31.19 11.14
C SER A 199 -5.04 -31.33 12.67
N THR A 200 -4.46 -30.33 13.33
CA THR A 200 -3.98 -30.47 14.73
C THR A 200 -4.90 -29.81 15.77
N ILE A 201 -5.68 -28.77 15.43
CA ILE A 201 -6.49 -28.00 16.41
C ILE A 201 -7.93 -27.73 15.94
N THR A 202 -8.22 -27.72 14.63
CA THR A 202 -9.60 -27.56 14.13
C THR A 202 -9.92 -28.51 12.99
N GLN A 203 -10.72 -29.53 13.26
CA GLN A 203 -11.43 -30.31 12.24
C GLN A 203 -12.42 -29.47 11.39
N SER A 204 -12.62 -28.18 11.68
CA SER A 204 -13.65 -27.37 11.06
C SER A 204 -13.14 -26.62 9.83
N LYS A 205 -13.76 -26.92 8.68
CA LYS A 205 -13.75 -26.08 7.47
C LYS A 205 -14.32 -24.69 7.75
N PHE A 206 -13.98 -23.70 6.93
CA PHE A 206 -14.44 -22.32 7.03
C PHE A 206 -15.82 -22.13 6.38
N ASP A 207 -16.68 -21.40 7.07
CA ASP A 207 -17.98 -20.93 6.56
C ASP A 207 -17.81 -19.77 5.56
N LEU A 208 -16.74 -18.99 5.72
CA LEU A 208 -16.39 -17.86 4.85
C LEU A 208 -14.89 -17.87 4.54
N ILE A 209 -14.54 -17.75 3.26
CA ILE A 209 -13.20 -17.37 2.83
C ILE A 209 -13.31 -16.00 2.14
N LEU A 210 -12.82 -14.95 2.77
CA LEU A 210 -12.78 -13.59 2.22
C LEU A 210 -11.39 -13.32 1.65
N MET A 211 -11.33 -12.79 0.43
CA MET A 211 -10.08 -12.51 -0.27
C MET A 211 -10.07 -11.07 -0.80
N ASP A 212 -8.93 -10.40 -0.66
CA ASP A 212 -8.60 -9.18 -1.40
C ASP A 212 -7.30 -9.35 -2.21
N PRO A 213 -7.29 -10.21 -3.24
CA PRO A 213 -6.07 -10.53 -3.96
C PRO A 213 -5.40 -9.26 -4.50
N PRO A 214 -4.07 -9.24 -4.56
CA PRO A 214 -3.35 -8.10 -5.11
C PRO A 214 -3.45 -8.09 -6.63
N TRP A 215 -4.62 -7.72 -7.16
CA TRP A 215 -4.90 -7.70 -8.60
C TRP A 215 -3.84 -6.95 -9.36
N ALA A 216 -3.61 -7.39 -10.60
CA ALA A 216 -2.75 -6.67 -11.53
C ALA A 216 -3.34 -5.27 -11.76
N ASN A 217 -2.83 -4.27 -11.05
CA ASN A 217 -3.22 -2.88 -11.24
C ASN A 217 -2.05 -2.11 -11.82
N ARG A 218 -2.22 -1.52 -13.01
CA ARG A 218 -1.13 -0.80 -13.67
C ARG A 218 -0.69 0.37 -12.77
N SER A 219 -1.61 1.17 -12.24
CA SER A 219 -1.30 2.31 -11.37
C SER A 219 -0.51 1.90 -10.13
N VAL A 220 -0.91 0.83 -9.45
CA VAL A 220 -0.25 0.37 -8.23
C VAL A 220 1.08 -0.34 -8.51
N ARG A 221 1.12 -1.19 -9.55
CA ARG A 221 2.37 -1.78 -10.05
C ARG A 221 3.42 -0.71 -10.38
N ARG A 222 2.96 0.46 -10.82
CA ARG A 222 3.77 1.62 -11.21
C ARG A 222 4.16 2.52 -10.03
N SER A 223 3.36 2.58 -8.96
CA SER A 223 3.67 3.32 -7.72
C SER A 223 4.54 2.52 -6.73
N LYS A 224 4.78 1.23 -6.98
CA LYS A 224 5.49 0.29 -6.06
C LYS A 224 4.91 0.26 -4.65
N GLN A 225 3.66 0.68 -4.53
CA GLN A 225 2.97 0.64 -3.26
C GLN A 225 3.02 -0.81 -2.74
N TYR A 226 2.45 -1.78 -3.46
CA TYR A 226 2.46 -3.19 -3.05
C TYR A 226 2.68 -4.13 -4.25
N LYS A 227 3.02 -5.40 -3.98
CA LYS A 227 3.20 -6.40 -5.05
C LYS A 227 1.86 -6.87 -5.63
N THR A 228 1.56 -6.43 -6.84
CA THR A 228 0.46 -6.97 -7.66
C THR A 228 0.79 -8.37 -8.22
N ALA A 229 -0.21 -9.13 -8.67
CA ALA A 229 -0.11 -10.52 -9.12
C ALA A 229 1.00 -10.79 -10.16
N GLU A 230 1.31 -9.83 -11.03
CA GLU A 230 2.34 -9.96 -12.07
C GLU A 230 3.80 -9.94 -11.54
N GLY A 231 4.02 -9.58 -10.26
CA GLY A 231 5.34 -9.50 -9.63
C GLY A 231 5.64 -10.65 -8.66
N GLN A 232 4.81 -11.69 -8.66
CA GLN A 232 4.89 -12.84 -7.76
C GLN A 232 5.20 -14.14 -8.54
N PRO A 233 5.85 -15.14 -7.91
CA PRO A 233 6.08 -16.44 -8.54
C PRO A 233 4.73 -17.15 -8.74
N GLY A 234 4.10 -16.90 -9.88
CA GLY A 234 2.72 -17.33 -10.17
C GLY A 234 1.68 -16.35 -9.64
N ASP A 235 0.42 -16.63 -9.96
CA ASP A 235 -0.69 -15.77 -9.56
C ASP A 235 -1.10 -16.03 -8.11
N PRO A 236 -1.01 -15.02 -7.21
CA PRO A 236 -1.39 -15.16 -5.81
C PRO A 236 -2.82 -15.64 -5.63
N PHE A 237 -3.74 -15.21 -6.49
CA PHE A 237 -5.13 -15.67 -6.44
C PHE A 237 -5.21 -17.17 -6.68
N LEU A 238 -4.55 -17.70 -7.70
CA LEU A 238 -4.54 -19.14 -7.99
C LEU A 238 -3.87 -19.96 -6.88
N HIS A 239 -2.87 -19.40 -6.20
CA HIS A 239 -2.24 -20.07 -5.05
C HIS A 239 -3.17 -20.28 -3.86
N THR A 240 -4.30 -19.56 -3.80
CA THR A 240 -5.31 -19.76 -2.76
C THR A 240 -6.27 -20.91 -3.06
N LEU A 241 -6.33 -21.41 -4.30
CA LEU A 241 -7.29 -22.45 -4.70
C LEU A 241 -7.18 -23.73 -3.86
N PRO A 242 -5.98 -24.26 -3.53
CA PRO A 242 -5.87 -25.39 -2.62
C PRO A 242 -6.48 -25.11 -1.23
N ILE A 243 -6.50 -23.85 -0.79
CA ILE A 243 -7.17 -23.48 0.48
C ILE A 243 -8.68 -23.59 0.32
N VAL A 244 -9.22 -23.05 -0.77
CA VAL A 244 -10.64 -23.12 -1.09
C VAL A 244 -11.12 -24.57 -1.16
N ASP A 245 -10.44 -25.39 -1.97
CA ASP A 245 -10.85 -26.78 -2.24
C ASP A 245 -10.86 -27.64 -0.97
N ASN A 246 -9.87 -27.45 -0.10
CA ASN A 246 -9.67 -28.32 1.05
C ASN A 246 -10.35 -27.79 2.32
N HIS A 247 -10.49 -26.47 2.46
CA HIS A 247 -10.89 -25.84 3.72
C HIS A 247 -12.21 -25.06 3.65
N LEU A 248 -12.85 -24.90 2.49
CA LEU A 248 -14.20 -24.36 2.42
C LEU A 248 -15.23 -25.43 2.85
N ARG A 249 -16.21 -25.01 3.66
CA ARG A 249 -17.38 -25.84 4.02
C ARG A 249 -18.28 -26.04 2.80
N GLU A 250 -19.02 -27.14 2.73
CA GLU A 250 -19.86 -27.48 1.57
C GLU A 250 -20.89 -26.39 1.23
N ASP A 251 -21.51 -25.77 2.24
CA ASP A 251 -22.43 -24.62 2.13
C ASP A 251 -21.75 -23.28 2.47
N GLY A 252 -20.41 -23.26 2.48
CA GLY A 252 -19.60 -22.08 2.75
C GLY A 252 -19.62 -21.07 1.60
N VAL A 253 -19.13 -19.87 1.89
CA VAL A 253 -19.06 -18.75 0.94
C VAL A 253 -17.61 -18.39 0.65
N VAL A 254 -17.27 -18.22 -0.62
CA VAL A 254 -16.03 -17.55 -1.03
C VAL A 254 -16.38 -16.14 -1.48
N ALA A 255 -15.82 -15.12 -0.83
CA ALA A 255 -16.05 -13.72 -1.15
C ALA A 255 -14.74 -13.09 -1.64
N ILE A 256 -14.75 -12.52 -2.84
CA ILE A 256 -13.53 -12.03 -3.50
C ILE A 256 -13.74 -10.59 -3.94
N TRP A 257 -12.95 -9.66 -3.37
CA TRP A 257 -12.87 -8.30 -3.89
C TRP A 257 -12.19 -8.33 -5.24
N ILE A 258 -12.74 -7.62 -6.22
CA ILE A 258 -12.16 -7.49 -7.57
C ILE A 258 -11.94 -6.03 -7.91
N ALA A 259 -10.89 -5.75 -8.70
CA ALA A 259 -10.76 -4.45 -9.33
C ALA A 259 -11.83 -4.28 -10.43
N ASN A 260 -12.14 -3.03 -10.82
CA ASN A 260 -13.11 -2.74 -11.88
C ASN A 260 -12.64 -3.13 -13.31
N LYS A 261 -11.56 -3.91 -13.43
CA LYS A 261 -11.07 -4.37 -14.72
C LYS A 261 -11.87 -5.59 -15.17
N PRO A 262 -12.38 -5.61 -16.42
CA PRO A 262 -13.15 -6.75 -16.92
C PRO A 262 -12.40 -8.08 -16.85
N VAL A 263 -11.09 -8.07 -17.10
CA VAL A 263 -10.25 -9.27 -17.09
C VAL A 263 -10.18 -9.96 -15.73
N ASP A 264 -10.16 -9.18 -14.64
CA ASP A 264 -10.08 -9.74 -13.28
C ASP A 264 -11.38 -10.47 -12.94
N ARG A 265 -12.52 -9.90 -13.33
CA ARG A 265 -13.83 -10.53 -13.15
C ARG A 265 -13.97 -11.82 -13.96
N VAL A 266 -13.67 -11.78 -15.26
CA VAL A 266 -13.79 -12.96 -16.14
C VAL A 266 -12.95 -14.10 -15.60
N LYS A 267 -11.72 -13.80 -15.16
CA LYS A 267 -10.83 -14.76 -14.56
C LYS A 267 -11.39 -15.36 -13.27
N VAL A 268 -11.83 -14.52 -12.33
CA VAL A 268 -12.38 -15.00 -11.05
C VAL A 268 -13.62 -15.87 -11.28
N GLU A 269 -14.57 -15.43 -12.11
CA GLU A 269 -15.78 -16.21 -12.38
C GLU A 269 -15.46 -17.56 -13.04
N ALA A 270 -14.57 -17.59 -14.04
CA ALA A 270 -14.17 -18.82 -14.71
C ALA A 270 -13.45 -19.78 -13.74
N THR A 271 -12.48 -19.28 -12.97
CA THR A 271 -11.74 -20.10 -12.00
C THR A 271 -12.66 -20.65 -10.89
N MET A 272 -13.55 -19.83 -10.33
CA MET A 272 -14.50 -20.33 -9.32
C MET A 272 -15.44 -21.39 -9.90
N GLN A 273 -15.91 -21.20 -11.15
CA GLN A 273 -16.76 -22.17 -11.83
C GLN A 273 -16.04 -23.52 -12.06
N GLU A 274 -14.77 -23.50 -12.45
CA GLU A 274 -13.92 -24.69 -12.60
C GLU A 274 -13.78 -25.46 -11.27
N HIS A 275 -13.80 -24.75 -10.15
CA HIS A 275 -13.76 -25.30 -8.79
C HIS A 275 -15.15 -25.61 -8.22
N GLY A 276 -16.18 -25.70 -9.06
CA GLY A 276 -17.54 -26.09 -8.65
C GLY A 276 -18.29 -25.03 -7.83
N LEU A 277 -17.84 -23.78 -7.87
CA LEU A 277 -18.44 -22.64 -7.18
C LEU A 277 -19.15 -21.73 -8.18
N GLN A 278 -20.36 -21.29 -7.84
CA GLN A 278 -21.15 -20.39 -8.70
C GLN A 278 -21.38 -19.05 -8.02
N LEU A 279 -21.36 -17.97 -8.82
CA LEU A 279 -21.63 -16.62 -8.35
C LEU A 279 -23.09 -16.50 -7.90
N VAL A 280 -23.30 -16.21 -6.61
CA VAL A 280 -24.62 -16.08 -5.97
C VAL A 280 -25.00 -14.65 -5.65
N GLU A 281 -24.04 -13.85 -5.20
CA GLU A 281 -24.27 -12.45 -4.89
C GLU A 281 -23.14 -11.56 -5.41
N GLU A 282 -23.48 -10.32 -5.70
CA GLU A 282 -22.55 -9.27 -6.10
C GLU A 282 -22.80 -8.04 -5.24
N TRP A 283 -21.79 -7.66 -4.45
CA TRP A 283 -21.87 -6.50 -3.58
C TRP A 283 -20.99 -5.39 -4.14
N THR A 284 -21.51 -4.18 -4.22
CA THR A 284 -20.80 -3.02 -4.74
C THR A 284 -20.64 -1.99 -3.63
N TRP A 285 -19.40 -1.77 -3.20
CA TRP A 285 -19.08 -0.68 -2.29
C TRP A 285 -18.81 0.59 -3.07
N THR A 286 -19.67 1.59 -2.93
CA THR A 286 -19.58 2.91 -3.55
C THR A 286 -19.09 3.94 -2.53
N LYS A 287 -18.03 4.66 -2.89
CA LYS A 287 -17.42 5.73 -2.13
C LYS A 287 -18.19 7.02 -2.38
N ILE A 288 -18.71 7.60 -1.31
CA ILE A 288 -19.52 8.82 -1.35
C ILE A 288 -18.92 9.93 -0.48
N THR A 289 -19.36 11.15 -0.69
CA THR A 289 -19.10 12.29 0.20
C THR A 289 -19.98 12.22 1.45
N SER A 290 -19.71 13.07 2.45
CA SER A 290 -20.57 13.23 3.63
C SER A 290 -21.99 13.70 3.27
N HIS A 291 -22.17 14.27 2.08
CA HIS A 291 -23.46 14.68 1.52
C HIS A 291 -24.12 13.61 0.63
N GLY A 292 -23.50 12.44 0.45
CA GLY A 292 -24.06 11.36 -0.35
C GLY A 292 -23.83 11.49 -1.86
N GLU A 293 -22.89 12.32 -2.31
CA GLU A 293 -22.50 12.37 -3.72
C GLU A 293 -21.37 11.38 -4.01
N PRO A 294 -21.28 10.74 -5.19
CA PRO A 294 -20.13 9.91 -5.54
C PRO A 294 -18.83 10.72 -5.51
N VAL A 295 -17.75 10.16 -4.97
CA VAL A 295 -16.45 10.88 -4.88
C VAL A 295 -15.78 11.11 -6.25
N THR A 296 -16.16 10.34 -7.26
CA THR A 296 -15.85 10.57 -8.69
C THR A 296 -17.07 10.23 -9.53
N ALA A 297 -17.09 10.65 -10.80
CA ALA A 297 -18.20 10.33 -11.70
C ALA A 297 -18.42 8.82 -11.85
N LEU A 298 -19.69 8.37 -11.80
CA LEU A 298 -20.05 6.94 -11.90
C LEU A 298 -19.79 6.37 -13.31
N ASP A 299 -19.94 7.21 -14.32
CA ASP A 299 -19.68 6.92 -15.73
C ASP A 299 -18.20 7.07 -16.13
N GLY A 300 -17.32 7.46 -15.20
CA GLY A 300 -15.87 7.65 -15.46
C GLY A 300 -15.21 6.41 -16.07
N VAL A 301 -14.42 6.57 -17.13
CA VAL A 301 -13.76 5.46 -17.83
C VAL A 301 -12.40 5.10 -17.22
N TRP A 302 -11.76 6.02 -16.49
CA TRP A 302 -10.50 5.76 -15.80
C TRP A 302 -10.67 5.44 -14.33
N ARG A 303 -11.57 6.15 -13.64
CA ARG A 303 -11.79 5.98 -12.20
C ARG A 303 -13.26 5.74 -11.93
N LYS A 304 -13.55 4.61 -11.28
CA LYS A 304 -14.88 4.31 -10.76
C LYS A 304 -14.89 4.59 -9.26
N PRO A 305 -15.96 5.22 -8.72
CA PRO A 305 -16.07 5.49 -7.29
C PRO A 305 -16.48 4.24 -6.50
N TYR A 306 -16.50 3.06 -7.12
CA TYR A 306 -16.96 1.83 -6.48
C TYR A 306 -15.98 0.66 -6.66
N GLU A 307 -16.07 -0.33 -5.78
CA GLU A 307 -15.36 -1.61 -5.87
C GLU A 307 -16.37 -2.75 -5.70
N THR A 308 -16.12 -3.89 -6.34
CA THR A 308 -17.06 -5.02 -6.35
C THR A 308 -16.50 -6.20 -5.58
N LEU A 309 -17.35 -6.82 -4.76
CA LEU A 309 -17.13 -8.08 -4.07
C LEU A 309 -18.05 -9.13 -4.68
N LEU A 310 -17.47 -10.24 -5.13
CA LEU A 310 -18.19 -11.37 -5.71
C LEU A 310 -18.31 -12.49 -4.68
N LEU A 311 -19.51 -13.03 -4.46
CA LEU A 311 -19.77 -14.11 -3.52
C LEU A 311 -20.12 -15.39 -4.27
N PHE A 312 -19.43 -16.47 -3.96
CA PHE A 312 -19.58 -17.78 -4.60
C PHE A 312 -19.95 -18.87 -3.58
N ARG A 313 -20.72 -19.87 -4.02
CA ARG A 313 -21.12 -21.05 -3.22
C ARG A 313 -21.13 -22.32 -4.06
N HIS A 314 -21.00 -23.49 -3.44
CA HIS A 314 -21.28 -24.76 -4.09
C HIS A 314 -22.81 -24.93 -4.21
N ASN A 315 -23.28 -25.31 -5.40
CA ASN A 315 -24.69 -25.66 -5.67
C ASN A 315 -25.71 -24.65 -5.12
N PRO A 316 -25.76 -23.42 -5.65
CA PRO A 316 -26.68 -22.42 -5.15
C PRO A 316 -28.14 -22.87 -5.32
N SER A 317 -28.97 -22.59 -4.31
CA SER A 317 -30.42 -22.65 -4.48
C SER A 317 -30.81 -21.75 -5.68
N SER A 318 -31.75 -22.22 -6.49
CA SER A 318 -32.12 -21.69 -7.83
C SER A 318 -32.70 -20.27 -7.86
N THR A 319 -32.50 -19.47 -6.83
CA THR A 319 -32.86 -18.05 -6.76
C THR A 319 -31.78 -17.21 -7.47
N GLY A 320 -32.20 -16.31 -8.36
CA GLY A 320 -31.29 -15.48 -9.16
C GLY A 320 -30.28 -14.66 -8.35
N ARG A 321 -29.26 -14.13 -9.04
CA ARG A 321 -28.15 -13.39 -8.44
C ARG A 321 -28.65 -12.17 -7.64
N CYS A 322 -28.36 -12.12 -6.34
CA CYS A 322 -28.69 -10.97 -5.50
C CYS A 322 -27.62 -9.88 -5.62
N ARG A 323 -28.05 -8.62 -5.76
CA ARG A 323 -27.13 -7.46 -5.78
C ARG A 323 -27.33 -6.62 -4.53
N ARG A 324 -26.21 -6.19 -3.93
CA ARG A 324 -26.22 -5.30 -2.77
C ARG A 324 -25.34 -4.09 -3.00
N PHE A 325 -25.77 -2.94 -2.55
CA PHE A 325 -25.08 -1.66 -2.68
C PHE A 325 -24.73 -1.15 -1.29
N ILE A 326 -23.43 -0.98 -1.05
CA ILE A 326 -22.88 -0.49 0.21
C ILE A 326 -22.34 0.91 -0.08
N PHE A 327 -22.76 1.89 0.70
CA PHE A 327 -22.32 3.27 0.59
C PHE A 327 -21.58 3.66 1.87
N ALA A 328 -20.39 4.23 1.71
CA ALA A 328 -19.62 4.75 2.83
C ALA A 328 -18.72 5.89 2.37
N VAL A 329 -18.47 6.86 3.28
CA VAL A 329 -17.40 7.84 3.06
C VAL A 329 -16.06 7.11 3.19
N PRO A 330 -15.17 7.18 2.18
CA PRO A 330 -13.89 6.49 2.26
C PRO A 330 -13.03 7.03 3.41
N ASP A 331 -12.04 6.23 3.80
CA ASP A 331 -11.09 6.53 4.87
C ASP A 331 -9.67 6.56 4.27
N LEU A 332 -8.69 5.91 4.89
CA LEU A 332 -7.35 5.74 4.32
C LEU A 332 -7.38 4.96 3.00
N HIS A 333 -6.36 5.18 2.17
CA HIS A 333 -6.26 4.51 0.87
C HIS A 333 -6.26 2.98 1.04
N SER A 334 -7.06 2.29 0.22
CA SER A 334 -7.17 0.83 0.18
C SER A 334 -7.80 0.21 1.43
N ARG A 335 -8.23 1.02 2.40
CA ARG A 335 -8.98 0.58 3.56
C ARG A 335 -10.43 0.34 3.17
N LYS A 336 -10.81 -0.93 3.14
CA LYS A 336 -12.17 -1.37 2.86
C LYS A 336 -13.00 -1.37 4.15
N PRO A 337 -14.31 -1.15 4.08
CA PRO A 337 -15.18 -1.33 5.25
C PRO A 337 -15.17 -2.78 5.73
N SER A 338 -15.31 -2.99 7.03
CA SER A 338 -15.52 -4.34 7.54
C SER A 338 -16.92 -4.83 7.18
N LEU A 339 -16.98 -6.02 6.59
CA LEU A 339 -18.23 -6.63 6.16
C LEU A 339 -18.80 -7.62 7.18
N LYS A 340 -18.18 -7.76 8.36
CA LYS A 340 -18.56 -8.73 9.40
C LYS A 340 -20.06 -8.73 9.68
N ARG A 341 -20.63 -7.56 9.98
CA ARG A 341 -22.07 -7.39 10.27
C ARG A 341 -23.01 -7.70 9.10
N LEU A 342 -22.51 -7.60 7.87
CA LEU A 342 -23.26 -7.95 6.67
C LEU A 342 -23.24 -9.46 6.43
N PHE A 343 -22.10 -10.10 6.69
CA PHE A 343 -21.95 -11.55 6.60
C PHE A 343 -22.69 -12.33 7.68
N GLU A 344 -22.75 -11.81 8.92
CA GLU A 344 -23.53 -12.37 10.05
C GLU A 344 -25.01 -12.65 9.70
N ARG A 345 -25.53 -12.04 8.63
CA ARG A 345 -26.93 -12.19 8.17
C ARG A 345 -27.13 -13.29 7.14
N ILE A 346 -26.07 -13.70 6.44
CA ILE A 346 -26.12 -14.72 5.38
C ILE A 346 -25.32 -15.98 5.71
N LEU A 347 -24.62 -15.95 6.84
CA LEU A 347 -23.83 -17.04 7.40
C LEU A 347 -24.45 -17.50 8.72
N PRO A 348 -24.14 -18.73 9.16
CA PRO A 348 -24.58 -19.21 10.47
C PRO A 348 -24.06 -18.33 11.62
N PRO A 349 -24.74 -18.32 12.78
CA PRO A 349 -24.20 -17.72 13.98
C PRO A 349 -22.82 -18.29 14.32
N SER A 350 -21.89 -17.44 14.76
CA SER A 350 -20.53 -17.83 15.13
C SER A 350 -19.72 -18.49 14.00
N TYR A 351 -19.99 -18.09 12.75
CA TYR A 351 -19.29 -18.58 11.57
C TYR A 351 -17.76 -18.47 11.70
N GLN A 352 -17.05 -19.46 11.17
CA GLN A 352 -15.61 -19.47 11.05
C GLN A 352 -15.20 -18.83 9.73
N ALA A 353 -14.37 -17.79 9.80
CA ALA A 353 -13.88 -17.10 8.62
C ALA A 353 -12.37 -17.16 8.49
N LEU A 354 -11.93 -17.21 7.24
CA LEU A 354 -10.55 -17.01 6.83
C LEU A 354 -10.49 -15.75 5.97
N GLU A 355 -9.65 -14.80 6.35
CA GLU A 355 -9.33 -13.63 5.54
C GLU A 355 -7.95 -13.79 4.90
N LEU A 356 -7.86 -13.57 3.60
CA LEU A 356 -6.62 -13.65 2.82
C LEU A 356 -6.31 -12.29 2.18
N PHE A 357 -5.02 -11.93 2.19
CA PHE A 357 -4.48 -10.70 1.59
C PHE A 357 -4.91 -9.36 2.23
N ALA A 358 -5.01 -9.29 3.55
CA ALA A 358 -5.14 -8.00 4.24
C ALA A 358 -3.91 -7.10 3.89
N ARG A 359 -4.13 -5.90 3.33
CA ARG A 359 -3.06 -5.01 2.82
C ARG A 359 -3.27 -3.52 3.16
N GLU A 360 -2.17 -2.80 3.45
CA GLU A 360 -2.11 -1.33 3.63
C GLU A 360 -0.75 -0.74 3.17
N ASN A 361 -0.77 0.36 2.38
CA ASN A 361 0.44 0.96 1.77
C ASN A 361 0.93 2.26 2.38
N ASN A 362 2.25 2.46 2.58
CA ASN A 362 2.65 3.22 3.76
C ASN A 362 3.99 4.03 3.68
N PRO A 363 3.98 5.38 3.60
CA PRO A 363 5.14 6.28 3.89
C PRO A 363 5.85 5.96 5.21
N GLU A 364 5.13 5.37 6.13
CA GLU A 364 5.57 4.69 7.35
C GLU A 364 6.75 3.72 7.16
N VAL A 365 6.83 3.00 6.04
CA VAL A 365 7.95 2.10 5.74
C VAL A 365 9.25 2.88 5.55
N MET A 366 9.18 4.00 4.82
CA MET A 366 10.33 4.87 4.56
C MET A 366 10.74 5.61 5.84
N THR A 367 9.77 6.11 6.61
CA THR A 367 10.00 6.76 7.91
C THR A 367 10.62 5.81 8.92
N SER A 368 10.12 4.57 9.01
CA SER A 368 10.65 3.56 9.93
C SER A 368 12.10 3.19 9.59
N LEU A 369 12.42 3.05 8.29
CA LEU A 369 13.78 2.79 7.82
C LEU A 369 14.77 3.86 8.26
N VAL A 370 14.45 5.12 7.99
CA VAL A 370 15.39 6.21 8.29
C VAL A 370 15.55 6.45 9.78
N ARG A 371 14.50 6.22 10.57
CA ARG A 371 14.56 6.27 12.04
C ARG A 371 15.45 5.17 12.61
N GLU A 372 15.29 3.94 12.14
CA GLU A 372 16.15 2.81 12.52
C GLU A 372 17.63 3.06 12.19
N LEU A 373 17.87 3.72 11.06
CA LEU A 373 19.19 4.12 10.61
C LEU A 373 19.76 5.33 11.37
N GLY A 374 18.95 6.08 12.12
CA GLY A 374 19.42 7.16 12.99
C GLY A 374 18.94 8.57 12.64
N LEU A 375 17.92 8.74 11.79
CA LEU A 375 17.29 10.04 11.58
C LEU A 375 16.42 10.41 12.78
N SER A 376 16.49 11.67 13.21
CA SER A 376 15.67 12.22 14.30
C SER A 376 14.17 12.02 14.03
N PRO A 377 13.39 11.64 15.06
CA PRO A 377 11.92 11.57 14.96
C PRO A 377 11.23 12.89 14.60
N THR A 378 11.95 14.02 14.62
CA THR A 378 11.45 15.34 14.20
C THR A 378 11.19 15.45 12.70
N LEU A 379 11.66 14.48 11.89
CA LEU A 379 11.39 14.40 10.46
C LEU A 379 10.67 13.09 10.12
N GLN A 380 9.78 13.15 9.13
CA GLN A 380 9.13 11.98 8.55
C GLN A 380 8.79 12.16 7.08
N PHE A 381 8.54 11.05 6.39
CA PHE A 381 8.05 11.04 5.02
C PHE A 381 6.54 11.17 4.95
N HIS A 382 6.07 12.02 4.04
CA HIS A 382 4.67 12.33 3.77
C HIS A 382 4.35 12.11 2.29
N ASP A 383 3.15 11.62 1.99
CA ASP A 383 2.68 11.53 0.60
C ASP A 383 2.39 12.91 0.02
N VAL A 384 2.90 13.18 -1.19
CA VAL A 384 2.59 14.42 -1.91
C VAL A 384 1.54 14.14 -2.98
N PHE A 385 0.29 14.53 -2.70
CA PHE A 385 -0.85 14.24 -3.57
C PHE A 385 -0.94 15.14 -4.81
N SER A 386 -0.32 16.31 -4.77
CA SER A 386 -0.22 17.23 -5.90
C SER A 386 1.04 18.07 -5.81
N LEU A 387 1.53 18.54 -6.95
CA LEU A 387 2.66 19.47 -7.05
C LEU A 387 2.22 20.91 -7.40
N THR A 388 0.93 21.09 -7.70
CA THR A 388 0.39 22.36 -8.23
C THR A 388 -0.89 22.82 -7.55
N GLU A 389 -1.67 21.91 -6.95
CA GLU A 389 -2.96 22.24 -6.32
C GLU A 389 -2.73 22.80 -4.91
N PRO A 390 -3.01 24.10 -4.64
CA PRO A 390 -2.67 24.73 -3.37
C PRO A 390 -3.30 24.03 -2.16
N THR A 391 -4.57 23.65 -2.25
CA THR A 391 -5.30 23.00 -1.15
C THR A 391 -4.72 21.64 -0.79
N LEU A 392 -4.09 20.91 -1.73
CA LEU A 392 -3.45 19.62 -1.46
C LEU A 392 -2.00 19.77 -0.96
N LEU A 393 -1.40 20.93 -1.17
CA LEU A 393 -0.07 21.28 -0.67
C LEU A 393 -0.12 21.88 0.74
N GLU A 394 -1.22 22.52 1.13
CA GLU A 394 -1.43 23.16 2.44
C GLU A 394 -1.39 22.16 3.62
N PHE A 395 -1.79 20.91 3.40
CA PHE A 395 -1.76 19.87 4.44
C PHE A 395 -0.36 19.30 4.73
N LEU A 396 0.62 19.63 3.89
CA LEU A 396 1.98 19.12 4.05
C LEU A 396 2.79 20.01 5.01
N PRO A 397 3.42 19.43 6.05
CA PRO A 397 4.24 20.21 6.97
C PRO A 397 5.39 20.89 6.23
N ARG A 398 5.62 22.16 6.56
CA ARG A 398 6.68 22.98 5.98
C ARG A 398 7.73 23.32 7.04
N PRO A 399 9.02 23.42 6.69
CA PRO A 399 9.56 23.37 5.33
C PRO A 399 9.65 21.94 4.77
N ALA A 400 9.38 21.78 3.47
CA ALA A 400 9.70 20.55 2.76
C ALA A 400 11.23 20.43 2.65
N VAL A 401 11.82 19.37 3.21
CA VAL A 401 13.28 19.21 3.30
C VAL A 401 13.85 18.52 2.06
N ALA A 402 13.16 17.48 1.59
CA ALA A 402 13.53 16.74 0.39
C ALA A 402 12.29 16.21 -0.32
N LEU A 403 12.38 16.02 -1.64
CA LEU A 403 11.40 15.26 -2.41
C LEU A 403 12.05 14.03 -3.01
N LEU A 404 11.42 12.89 -2.84
CA LEU A 404 11.78 11.65 -3.49
C LEU A 404 10.78 11.37 -4.61
N LEU A 405 11.24 11.55 -5.85
CA LEU A 405 10.46 11.27 -7.05
C LEU A 405 10.71 9.83 -7.52
N VAL A 406 9.63 9.12 -7.77
CA VAL A 406 9.64 7.78 -8.37
C VAL A 406 8.95 7.85 -9.73
N PHE A 407 9.61 7.38 -10.78
CA PHE A 407 9.07 7.43 -12.15
C PHE A 407 9.64 6.29 -13.02
N PRO A 408 8.98 5.93 -14.13
CA PRO A 408 9.49 4.93 -15.05
C PRO A 408 10.62 5.49 -15.92
N VAL A 409 11.66 4.70 -16.11
CA VAL A 409 12.75 4.95 -17.05
C VAL A 409 12.21 4.74 -18.46
N THR A 410 11.78 5.84 -19.10
CA THR A 410 11.37 5.87 -20.51
C THR A 410 12.59 5.99 -21.43
N GLU A 411 12.43 5.69 -22.72
CA GLU A 411 13.46 5.99 -23.71
C GLU A 411 13.73 7.50 -23.81
N THR A 412 12.69 8.31 -23.63
CA THR A 412 12.78 9.78 -23.59
C THR A 412 13.70 10.23 -22.47
N TYR A 413 13.45 9.76 -21.26
CA TYR A 413 14.29 10.03 -20.09
C TYR A 413 15.74 9.60 -20.32
N GLU A 414 15.96 8.39 -20.85
CA GLU A 414 17.32 7.89 -21.13
C GLU A 414 18.06 8.74 -22.17
N LYS A 415 17.38 9.17 -23.23
CA LYS A 415 17.97 10.07 -24.25
C LYS A 415 18.33 11.42 -23.64
N PHE A 416 17.42 12.02 -22.88
CA PHE A 416 17.65 13.31 -22.23
C PHE A 416 18.80 13.22 -21.22
N ARG A 417 18.79 12.23 -20.33
CA ARG A 417 19.84 11.98 -19.35
C ARG A 417 21.20 11.85 -20.03
N ARG A 418 21.30 11.04 -21.09
CA ARG A 418 22.56 10.86 -21.83
C ARG A 418 23.02 12.14 -22.50
N ALA A 419 22.11 12.93 -23.08
CA ALA A 419 22.44 14.20 -23.70
C ALA A 419 22.92 15.24 -22.66
N GLU A 420 22.23 15.32 -21.52
CA GLU A 420 22.56 16.23 -20.42
C GLU A 420 23.86 15.84 -19.70
N ASP A 421 24.18 14.54 -19.65
CA ASP A 421 25.41 14.02 -19.06
C ASP A 421 26.58 13.98 -20.06
N ALA A 422 26.34 14.08 -21.37
CA ALA A 422 27.38 13.93 -22.40
C ALA A 422 28.50 14.97 -22.24
N SER A 423 28.15 16.21 -21.94
CA SER A 423 29.11 17.32 -21.75
C SER A 423 29.70 17.41 -20.34
N LYS A 424 29.27 16.55 -19.40
CA LYS A 424 29.71 16.59 -18.00
C LYS A 424 30.86 15.62 -17.76
N GLU A 425 31.79 16.03 -16.90
CA GLU A 425 32.81 15.16 -16.34
C GLU A 425 32.21 14.25 -15.26
N GLU A 426 32.86 13.10 -15.01
CA GLU A 426 32.49 12.24 -13.89
C GLU A 426 32.80 12.97 -12.58
N TYR A 427 31.80 13.08 -11.71
CA TYR A 427 31.96 13.66 -10.40
C TYR A 427 32.96 12.86 -9.59
N ASN A 428 33.88 13.58 -8.95
CA ASN A 428 34.97 13.00 -8.16
C ASN A 428 35.16 13.75 -6.83
N GLY A 429 34.13 14.50 -6.38
CA GLY A 429 34.16 15.28 -5.16
C GLY A 429 34.11 14.43 -3.89
N SER A 430 34.89 14.83 -2.89
CA SER A 430 34.96 14.19 -1.58
C SER A 430 35.45 15.15 -0.49
N GLY A 431 35.17 14.83 0.77
CA GLY A 431 35.51 15.64 1.93
C GLY A 431 34.38 16.57 2.38
N GLN A 432 34.60 17.24 3.51
CA GLN A 432 33.60 18.10 4.16
C GLN A 432 33.29 19.39 3.39
N GLY A 433 34.08 19.72 2.36
CA GLY A 433 33.92 20.91 1.54
C GLY A 433 32.85 20.79 0.45
N GLU A 434 32.35 19.59 0.17
CA GLU A 434 31.31 19.37 -0.85
C GLU A 434 29.94 19.85 -0.34
N ASP A 435 29.16 20.46 -1.23
CA ASP A 435 27.81 20.97 -0.91
C ASP A 435 26.81 19.84 -0.65
N VAL A 436 27.00 18.69 -1.33
CA VAL A 436 26.14 17.52 -1.23
C VAL A 436 26.94 16.22 -1.16
N VAL A 437 26.44 15.27 -0.37
CA VAL A 437 26.87 13.88 -0.34
C VAL A 437 26.07 13.12 -1.39
N TRP A 438 26.72 12.81 -2.51
CA TRP A 438 26.17 12.01 -3.60
C TRP A 438 26.73 10.58 -3.60
N PHE A 439 25.85 9.61 -3.75
CA PHE A 439 26.16 8.19 -3.79
C PHE A 439 25.92 7.66 -5.21
N LYS A 440 27.00 7.18 -5.84
CA LYS A 440 26.90 6.52 -7.13
C LYS A 440 26.18 5.18 -6.95
N GLN A 441 25.18 4.93 -7.79
CA GLN A 441 24.48 3.66 -7.79
C GLN A 441 25.27 2.64 -8.63
N THR A 442 26.00 1.75 -7.96
CA THR A 442 26.67 0.61 -8.59
C THR A 442 25.82 -0.67 -8.52
N ILE A 443 24.80 -0.68 -7.65
CA ILE A 443 23.91 -1.83 -7.43
C ILE A 443 22.61 -1.66 -8.23
N ARG A 444 22.30 -2.64 -9.08
CA ARG A 444 21.03 -2.69 -9.81
C ARG A 444 19.86 -2.83 -8.83
N ASN A 445 18.77 -2.09 -9.06
CA ASN A 445 17.57 -2.04 -8.22
C ASN A 445 17.73 -1.43 -6.82
N ALA A 446 18.87 -0.81 -6.48
CA ALA A 446 19.08 -0.11 -5.20
C ALA A 446 18.66 1.37 -5.22
N CYS A 447 18.09 1.87 -6.33
CA CYS A 447 17.72 3.28 -6.50
C CYS A 447 16.83 3.83 -5.37
N GLY A 448 15.93 3.02 -4.80
CA GLY A 448 15.10 3.43 -3.66
C GLY A 448 15.90 3.75 -2.41
N LEU A 449 16.86 2.89 -2.03
CA LEU A 449 17.77 3.14 -0.91
C LEU A 449 18.69 4.33 -1.19
N ILE A 450 19.23 4.44 -2.41
CA ILE A 450 20.12 5.55 -2.79
C ILE A 450 19.37 6.88 -2.75
N GLY A 451 18.15 6.95 -3.29
CA GLY A 451 17.31 8.14 -3.24
C GLY A 451 16.91 8.52 -1.80
N LEU A 452 16.63 7.53 -0.96
CA LEU A 452 16.35 7.74 0.46
C LEU A 452 17.57 8.26 1.22
N LEU A 453 18.76 7.68 1.01
CA LEU A 453 20.03 8.19 1.56
C LEU A 453 20.29 9.62 1.09
N HIS A 454 20.16 9.89 -0.21
CA HIS A 454 20.28 11.25 -0.74
C HIS A 454 19.34 12.24 -0.04
N SER A 455 18.12 11.83 0.27
CA SER A 455 17.12 12.67 0.94
C SER A 455 17.49 12.99 2.39
N VAL A 456 18.07 12.04 3.13
CA VAL A 456 18.35 12.20 4.57
C VAL A 456 19.77 12.65 4.90
N THR A 457 20.74 12.41 4.02
CA THR A 457 22.16 12.75 4.28
C THR A 457 22.57 14.12 3.75
N ASN A 458 21.62 14.93 3.29
CA ASN A 458 21.87 16.25 2.70
C ASN A 458 20.99 17.33 3.31
N GLY A 459 21.40 18.59 3.14
CA GLY A 459 20.64 19.74 3.61
C GLY A 459 20.32 19.68 5.11
N TYR A 460 19.15 20.20 5.48
CA TYR A 460 18.67 20.20 6.86
C TYR A 460 18.50 18.80 7.45
N ALA A 461 18.13 17.79 6.64
CA ALA A 461 17.97 16.42 7.14
C ALA A 461 19.27 15.84 7.70
N ARG A 462 20.43 16.21 7.13
CA ARG A 462 21.74 15.77 7.62
C ARG A 462 22.02 16.24 9.04
N GLU A 463 21.54 17.43 9.39
CA GLU A 463 21.71 18.02 10.73
C GLU A 463 20.82 17.34 11.78
N GLN A 464 19.79 16.62 11.32
CA GLN A 464 18.86 15.85 12.14
C GLN A 464 19.29 14.39 12.31
N ILE A 465 20.49 14.01 11.89
CA ILE A 465 21.02 12.65 12.12
C ILE A 465 21.56 12.57 13.55
N ILE A 466 21.10 11.57 14.30
CA ILE A 466 21.49 11.30 15.68
C ILE A 466 22.97 10.88 15.71
N GLU A 467 23.76 11.48 16.60
CA GLU A 467 25.18 11.15 16.79
C GLU A 467 25.37 9.67 17.15
N ASP A 468 26.44 9.06 16.65
CA ASP A 468 26.79 7.64 16.83
C ASP A 468 25.80 6.60 16.29
N SER A 469 24.77 7.06 15.57
CA SER A 469 23.83 6.20 14.84
C SER A 469 24.47 5.52 13.61
N GLY A 470 23.71 4.61 12.97
CA GLY A 470 24.14 3.95 11.75
C GLY A 470 24.46 4.92 10.61
N LEU A 471 23.60 5.93 10.39
CA LEU A 471 23.80 6.98 9.39
C LEU A 471 24.98 7.89 9.72
N ASP A 472 25.16 8.27 10.98
CA ASP A 472 26.30 9.10 11.38
C ASP A 472 27.64 8.38 11.13
N LYS A 473 27.74 7.12 11.57
CA LYS A 473 28.92 6.27 11.32
C LYS A 473 29.18 6.07 9.83
N LEU A 474 28.11 5.82 9.06
CA LEU A 474 28.21 5.72 7.61
C LEU A 474 28.74 7.01 7.00
N LEU A 475 28.20 8.18 7.39
CA LEU A 475 28.63 9.46 6.83
C LEU A 475 30.07 9.81 7.19
N LYS A 476 30.49 9.58 8.43
CA LYS A 476 31.89 9.75 8.87
C LYS A 476 32.86 8.96 7.98
N GLN A 477 32.46 7.77 7.53
CA GLN A 477 33.25 6.94 6.61
C GLN A 477 33.07 7.33 5.13
N ALA A 478 31.88 7.74 4.72
CA ALA A 478 31.53 8.00 3.32
C ALA A 478 32.05 9.34 2.80
N ILE A 479 32.07 10.39 3.64
CA ILE A 479 32.42 11.75 3.24
C ILE A 479 33.85 11.84 2.68
N PRO A 480 34.89 11.24 3.30
CA PRO A 480 36.26 11.30 2.78
C PRO A 480 36.45 10.56 1.44
N LEU A 481 35.60 9.58 1.14
CA LEU A 481 35.74 8.68 -0.01
C LEU A 481 35.28 9.32 -1.31
N LYS A 482 35.92 8.96 -2.42
CA LYS A 482 35.46 9.32 -3.76
C LYS A 482 34.22 8.50 -4.16
N PRO A 483 33.44 8.89 -5.18
CA PRO A 483 32.13 8.29 -5.44
C PRO A 483 32.11 6.76 -5.65
N ASN A 484 33.12 6.18 -6.29
CA ASN A 484 33.19 4.72 -6.45
C ASN A 484 33.50 4.01 -5.12
N GLU A 485 34.50 4.49 -4.37
CA GLU A 485 34.86 3.95 -3.05
C GLU A 485 33.71 4.12 -2.05
N ARG A 486 32.97 5.24 -2.15
CA ARG A 486 31.76 5.51 -1.37
C ARG A 486 30.63 4.55 -1.73
N ALA A 487 30.48 4.20 -3.01
CA ALA A 487 29.52 3.18 -3.44
C ALA A 487 29.91 1.77 -2.94
N ASP A 488 31.21 1.45 -2.92
CA ASP A 488 31.73 0.21 -2.35
C ASP A 488 31.50 0.14 -0.83
N LEU A 489 31.64 1.27 -0.13
CA LEU A 489 31.28 1.36 1.28
C LEU A 489 29.79 1.06 1.51
N LEU A 490 28.89 1.62 0.69
CA LEU A 490 27.46 1.31 0.77
C LEU A 490 27.20 -0.18 0.52
N TYR A 491 27.87 -0.78 -0.47
CA TYR A 491 27.73 -2.19 -0.81
C TYR A 491 28.15 -3.12 0.34
N ASN A 492 29.21 -2.76 1.07
CA ASN A 492 29.74 -3.58 2.16
C ASN A 492 29.12 -3.25 3.53
N SER A 493 28.19 -2.29 3.60
CA SER A 493 27.57 -1.89 4.86
C SER A 493 26.50 -2.88 5.29
N GLN A 494 26.84 -3.76 6.23
CA GLN A 494 25.90 -4.70 6.84
C GLN A 494 24.74 -3.99 7.56
N ALA A 495 24.97 -2.80 8.11
CA ALA A 495 23.93 -2.01 8.77
C ALA A 495 22.89 -1.48 7.76
N LEU A 496 23.34 -1.04 6.58
CA LEU A 496 22.43 -0.64 5.50
C LEU A 496 21.74 -1.83 4.85
N GLU A 497 22.46 -2.95 4.69
CA GLU A 497 21.86 -4.18 4.16
C GLU A 497 20.77 -4.72 5.10
N ALA A 498 21.04 -4.76 6.41
CA ALA A 498 20.08 -5.15 7.43
C ALA A 498 18.88 -4.22 7.43
N ALA A 499 19.07 -2.90 7.58
CA ALA A 499 17.97 -1.94 7.61
C ALA A 499 17.20 -1.86 6.27
N HIS A 500 17.87 -2.01 5.12
CA HIS A 500 17.21 -2.03 3.82
C HIS A 500 16.42 -3.30 3.60
N ALA A 501 16.96 -4.46 4.00
CA ALA A 501 16.16 -5.64 4.17
C ALA A 501 14.97 -5.23 5.05
N THR A 502 15.23 -4.49 6.16
CA THR A 502 14.26 -3.96 7.15
C THR A 502 13.04 -3.37 6.47
N ALA A 503 13.22 -2.20 5.94
CA ALA A 503 12.24 -1.56 5.10
C ALA A 503 11.64 -2.43 3.98
N ALA A 504 12.46 -3.20 3.28
CA ALA A 504 12.03 -3.91 2.07
C ALA A 504 10.98 -4.97 2.35
N ALA A 505 10.95 -5.46 3.56
CA ALA A 505 9.99 -6.47 3.86
C ALA A 505 8.98 -6.02 4.91
N ARG A 506 9.31 -4.92 5.62
CA ARG A 506 8.38 -3.87 6.03
C ARG A 506 7.59 -3.28 4.84
N GLY A 507 7.83 -3.66 3.60
CA GLY A 507 6.97 -3.26 2.49
C GLY A 507 5.83 -4.25 2.28
N ASP A 508 4.72 -3.80 1.69
CA ASP A 508 3.68 -4.66 1.11
C ASP A 508 4.15 -5.51 -0.10
N SER A 509 5.47 -5.67 -0.28
CA SER A 509 6.10 -6.09 -1.52
C SER A 509 7.47 -6.71 -1.22
N THR A 510 7.75 -7.93 -1.66
CA THR A 510 9.12 -8.50 -1.57
C THR A 510 10.09 -7.76 -2.50
N ALA A 511 11.25 -7.30 -2.04
CA ALA A 511 12.20 -6.64 -2.93
C ALA A 511 12.54 -7.51 -4.17
N PRO A 512 12.54 -6.93 -5.39
CA PRO A 512 12.86 -7.67 -6.61
C PRO A 512 14.27 -8.28 -6.55
N ASP A 513 14.51 -9.31 -7.36
CA ASP A 513 15.85 -9.86 -7.53
C ASP A 513 16.81 -8.77 -8.06
N ALA A 514 18.06 -8.78 -7.62
CA ALA A 514 19.07 -7.79 -8.02
C ALA A 514 19.29 -7.77 -9.55
N ARG A 515 18.91 -8.82 -10.27
CA ARG A 515 19.02 -8.95 -11.73
C ARG A 515 17.71 -8.70 -12.48
N ALA A 516 16.58 -8.51 -11.78
CA ALA A 516 15.29 -8.25 -12.41
C ALA A 516 15.31 -6.93 -13.19
N ALA A 517 14.71 -6.93 -14.39
CA ALA A 517 14.53 -5.72 -15.18
C ALA A 517 13.39 -4.88 -14.59
N VAL A 518 13.75 -3.96 -13.70
CA VAL A 518 12.84 -2.98 -13.11
C VAL A 518 12.89 -1.71 -13.94
N ASP A 519 11.73 -1.22 -14.38
CA ASP A 519 11.59 -0.03 -15.21
C ASP A 519 11.38 1.24 -14.40
N LEU A 520 11.46 1.20 -13.07
CA LEU A 520 11.19 2.34 -12.16
C LEU A 520 12.46 2.82 -11.47
N HIS A 521 12.62 4.15 -11.41
CA HIS A 521 13.80 4.84 -10.89
C HIS A 521 13.43 5.89 -9.85
N PHE A 522 14.35 6.13 -8.92
CA PHE A 522 14.19 7.08 -7.82
C PHE A 522 15.22 8.20 -7.98
N VAL A 523 14.76 9.43 -7.80
CA VAL A 523 15.60 10.63 -7.83
C VAL A 523 15.21 11.51 -6.65
N ALA A 524 16.21 11.95 -5.89
CA ALA A 524 15.99 12.86 -4.77
C ALA A 524 16.25 14.31 -5.18
N PHE A 525 15.43 15.22 -4.69
CA PHE A 525 15.60 16.66 -4.80
C PHE A 525 15.78 17.23 -3.40
N VAL A 526 16.92 17.88 -3.16
CA VAL A 526 17.28 18.40 -1.83
C VAL A 526 17.75 19.84 -1.91
N LYS A 527 17.45 20.64 -0.88
CA LYS A 527 18.00 21.99 -0.72
C LYS A 527 19.26 21.94 0.16
N ASP A 528 20.39 22.43 -0.34
CA ASP A 528 21.62 22.53 0.46
C ASP A 528 21.58 23.72 1.43
N LYS A 529 22.60 23.82 2.29
CA LYS A 529 22.76 24.91 3.28
C LYS A 529 22.92 26.31 2.65
N ASN A 530 23.31 26.38 1.36
CA ASN A 530 23.52 27.62 0.62
C ASN A 530 22.26 28.02 -0.18
N GLY A 531 21.20 27.22 -0.10
CA GLY A 531 19.93 27.42 -0.79
C GLY A 531 19.88 26.85 -2.21
N ASN A 532 20.86 26.08 -2.66
CA ASN A 532 20.80 25.45 -3.98
C ASN A 532 19.94 24.18 -3.95
N LEU A 533 19.10 24.02 -4.97
CA LEU A 533 18.35 22.80 -5.23
C LEU A 533 19.23 21.83 -6.01
N TRP A 534 19.34 20.61 -5.51
CA TRP A 534 20.13 19.54 -6.13
C TRP A 534 19.26 18.37 -6.54
N GLU A 535 19.43 17.91 -7.78
CA GLU A 535 18.93 16.62 -8.25
C GLU A 535 20.01 15.55 -8.03
N LEU A 536 19.70 14.56 -7.20
CA LEU A 536 20.60 13.49 -6.79
C LEU A 536 20.10 12.15 -7.34
N ASP A 537 20.57 11.84 -8.55
CA ASP A 537 20.39 10.54 -9.22
C ASP A 537 21.69 9.76 -9.19
N GLY A 538 21.71 8.59 -8.54
CA GLY A 538 22.89 7.72 -8.48
C GLY A 538 23.31 7.10 -9.81
N ARG A 539 22.46 7.11 -10.85
CA ARG A 539 22.77 6.59 -12.21
C ARG A 539 23.45 7.63 -13.11
N ARG A 540 23.52 8.90 -12.71
CA ARG A 540 24.17 9.98 -13.50
C ARG A 540 25.68 10.01 -13.26
N LYS A 541 26.36 10.87 -14.02
CA LYS A 541 27.80 11.17 -13.80
C LYS A 541 28.09 11.92 -12.49
N GLY A 542 27.07 12.49 -11.84
CA GLY A 542 27.21 13.25 -10.60
C GLY A 542 25.92 13.96 -10.17
N PRO A 543 25.95 14.65 -9.02
CA PRO A 543 24.84 15.48 -8.55
C PRO A 543 24.65 16.70 -9.48
N LEU A 544 23.40 17.12 -9.70
CA LEU A 544 23.09 18.25 -10.58
C LEU A 544 22.53 19.42 -9.77
N ASN A 545 23.22 20.56 -9.80
CA ASN A 545 22.69 21.80 -9.27
C ASN A 545 21.61 22.34 -10.24
N ARG A 546 20.37 22.43 -9.77
CA ARG A 546 19.21 22.89 -10.52
C ARG A 546 18.95 24.38 -10.38
N GLY A 547 19.66 25.08 -9.49
CA GLY A 547 19.54 26.52 -9.27
C GLY A 547 19.31 26.86 -7.80
N LYS A 548 19.10 28.14 -7.52
CA LYS A 548 19.00 28.68 -6.16
C LYS A 548 17.55 28.97 -5.76
N LEU A 549 17.18 28.51 -4.58
CA LEU A 549 15.94 28.82 -3.88
C LEU A 549 16.20 29.95 -2.87
N GLU A 550 15.22 30.85 -2.73
CA GLU A 550 15.26 31.91 -1.74
C GLU A 550 15.15 31.34 -0.31
N PRO A 551 15.47 32.13 0.74
CA PRO A 551 15.45 31.65 2.12
C PRO A 551 14.09 31.09 2.57
N ASP A 552 13.00 31.68 2.10
CA ASP A 552 11.60 31.29 2.39
C ASP A 552 11.05 30.21 1.45
N GLU A 553 11.78 29.86 0.39
CA GLU A 553 11.40 28.81 -0.55
C GLU A 553 11.98 27.45 -0.13
N ASP A 554 11.22 26.38 -0.33
CA ASP A 554 11.72 25.02 -0.13
C ASP A 554 11.54 24.17 -1.40
N VAL A 555 11.86 22.88 -1.33
CA VAL A 555 11.80 21.98 -2.49
C VAL A 555 10.40 21.82 -3.08
N LEU A 556 9.34 22.14 -2.33
CA LEU A 556 7.93 22.05 -2.74
C LEU A 556 7.31 23.44 -2.99
N SER A 557 8.10 24.52 -2.94
CA SER A 557 7.70 25.86 -3.40
C SER A 557 7.48 25.88 -4.92
N ALA A 558 6.83 26.92 -5.44
CA ALA A 558 6.61 27.08 -6.87
C ALA A 558 7.93 27.04 -7.68
N LYS A 559 8.95 27.77 -7.23
CA LYS A 559 10.29 27.75 -7.84
C LYS A 559 11.00 26.41 -7.64
N GLY A 560 10.85 25.79 -6.47
CA GLY A 560 11.35 24.43 -6.19
C GLY A 560 10.80 23.39 -7.17
N GLN A 561 9.52 23.48 -7.48
CA GLN A 561 8.87 22.61 -8.46
C GLN A 561 9.28 22.94 -9.90
N GLU A 562 9.33 24.23 -10.25
CA GLU A 562 9.79 24.70 -11.57
C GLU A 562 11.21 24.23 -11.89
N LEU A 563 12.12 24.23 -10.92
CA LEU A 563 13.50 23.77 -11.10
C LEU A 563 13.66 22.24 -10.92
N GLY A 564 12.75 21.62 -10.16
CA GLY A 564 12.81 20.22 -9.76
C GLY A 564 11.82 19.32 -10.49
N VAL A 565 10.85 18.78 -9.75
CA VAL A 565 9.98 17.70 -10.21
C VAL A 565 9.05 18.15 -11.35
N LEU A 566 8.48 19.36 -11.30
CA LEU A 566 7.58 19.83 -12.35
C LEU A 566 8.32 20.06 -13.68
N ALA A 567 9.55 20.58 -13.65
CA ALA A 567 10.39 20.63 -14.85
C ALA A 567 10.66 19.24 -15.42
N PHE A 568 10.88 18.24 -14.56
CA PHE A 568 11.02 16.86 -15.00
C PHE A 568 9.76 16.37 -15.74
N LEU A 569 8.58 16.60 -15.18
CA LEU A 569 7.32 16.14 -15.75
C LEU A 569 6.96 16.87 -17.06
N LYS A 570 7.13 18.20 -17.12
CA LYS A 570 6.89 19.00 -18.33
C LYS A 570 7.71 18.49 -19.52
N ARG A 571 8.98 18.14 -19.29
CA ARG A 571 9.86 17.59 -20.34
C ARG A 571 9.35 16.25 -20.89
N GLU A 572 8.87 15.36 -20.03
CA GLU A 572 8.30 14.07 -20.47
C GLU A 572 6.97 14.25 -21.22
N GLU A 573 6.18 15.26 -20.85
CA GLU A 573 4.94 15.64 -21.54
C GLU A 573 5.22 16.22 -22.95
N GLU A 574 6.13 17.20 -23.05
CA GLU A 574 6.52 17.88 -24.31
C GLU A 574 7.12 16.93 -25.36
N ALA A 575 7.80 15.87 -24.92
CA ALA A 575 8.38 14.86 -25.81
C ALA A 575 7.33 13.93 -26.47
N GLY A 576 6.03 14.18 -26.27
CA GLY A 576 4.93 13.40 -26.82
C GLY A 576 4.71 12.06 -26.12
N GLY A 577 5.39 11.83 -25.00
CA GLY A 577 5.36 10.61 -24.20
C GLY A 577 4.37 10.61 -23.04
N GLY A 578 3.88 11.78 -22.61
CA GLY A 578 2.74 11.97 -21.70
C GLY A 578 2.59 10.96 -20.56
N GLU A 579 3.70 10.52 -19.96
CA GLU A 579 3.67 9.39 -19.04
C GLU A 579 3.40 9.87 -17.61
N LEU A 580 2.12 9.83 -17.21
CA LEU A 580 1.61 10.24 -15.89
C LEU A 580 1.97 9.26 -14.75
N ARG A 581 3.02 8.44 -14.92
CA ARG A 581 3.51 7.49 -13.92
C ARG A 581 4.55 8.18 -13.03
N PHE A 582 4.13 8.88 -12.00
CA PHE A 582 5.07 9.31 -10.97
C PHE A 582 4.45 9.27 -9.58
N SER A 583 5.30 9.14 -8.57
CA SER A 583 4.95 9.29 -7.17
C SER A 583 5.97 10.23 -6.54
N VAL A 584 5.52 11.12 -5.66
CA VAL A 584 6.40 12.01 -4.91
C VAL A 584 6.14 11.80 -3.44
N VAL A 585 7.20 11.57 -2.69
CA VAL A 585 7.18 11.53 -1.23
C VAL A 585 8.04 12.68 -0.72
N MET A 586 7.54 13.42 0.27
CA MET A 586 8.23 14.55 0.87
C MET A 586 8.80 14.15 2.21
N LEU A 587 10.07 14.44 2.46
CA LEU A 587 10.62 14.49 3.81
C LEU A 587 10.34 15.89 4.38
N GLY A 588 9.69 15.97 5.54
CA GLY A 588 9.43 17.23 6.22
C GLY A 588 9.26 17.03 7.72
N PRO A 589 8.89 18.10 8.46
CA PRO A 589 8.63 18.00 9.88
C PRO A 589 7.67 16.88 10.20
N ASN A 590 7.95 16.19 11.29
CA ASN A 590 6.94 15.40 11.97
C ASN A 590 5.87 16.38 12.50
N LEU A 591 4.60 15.99 12.42
CA LEU A 591 3.50 16.89 12.80
C LEU A 591 3.17 16.78 14.30
N ASP A 592 4.07 16.14 15.06
CA ASP A 592 3.94 15.69 16.45
C ASP A 592 4.45 16.70 17.47
#